data_AF-A0A3Q8V813-F1
#
_entry.id   AF-A0A3Q8V813-F1
#
_cell.length_a   1.000
_cell.length_b   1.000
_cell.length_c   1.000
_cell.angle_alpha   90.00
_cell.angle_beta   90.00
_cell.angle_gamma   90.00
#
_symmetry.space_group_name_H-M   'P 1'
#
loop_
_entity.id
_entity.type
_entity.pdbx_description
1 polymer ?
#
loop_
_entity_poly.entity_id
_entity_poly.type
_entity_poly.pdbx_seq_one_letter_code
_entity_poly.pdbx_strand_id
1 'polypeptide(L)'
;MVSGEAEERLRRLGLPPMDPDTALAALAASLGQGETQVMVAQVEWAEYAPVFTAIRPSRLLADLPDIAVPAAHSGDLAAEAPEGDLRARLKGLPDGKVDDALLETVRTHAAAVLGLSGPDAIGPERAFSLVGFDSLTSVELRNRLRRVTGLQLPSTLLFDYPTPLVAARYLREELFPQRTADGGDGDGEGDGVNGTSGANGAERAPENGEGPSLDDMGVDDLVRMAMKNDVPDETRRS
;
A
#
# COMPACT_ATOMS: atom_id res chain seq x y z
N MET A 1 -25.06 -6.24 -5.35
CA MET A 1 -24.98 -4.87 -5.91
C MET A 1 -23.57 -4.37 -5.67
N VAL A 2 -22.89 -3.92 -6.73
CA VAL A 2 -21.58 -3.25 -6.60
C VAL A 2 -21.84 -1.90 -5.92
N SER A 3 -21.00 -1.47 -4.97
CA SER A 3 -21.13 -0.12 -4.41
C SER A 3 -20.88 0.92 -5.53
N GLY A 4 -21.54 2.08 -5.49
CA GLY A 4 -21.41 3.08 -6.55
C GLY A 4 -19.96 3.48 -6.86
N GLU A 5 -19.11 3.54 -5.83
CA GLU A 5 -17.68 3.80 -5.95
C GLU A 5 -16.92 2.69 -6.68
N ALA A 6 -17.27 1.42 -6.44
CA ALA A 6 -16.65 0.28 -7.10
C ALA A 6 -17.09 0.18 -8.57
N GLU A 7 -18.32 0.56 -8.90
CA GLU A 7 -18.79 0.63 -10.29
C GLU A 7 -18.05 1.73 -11.06
N GLU A 8 -17.93 2.92 -10.47
CA GLU A 8 -17.24 4.04 -11.11
C GLU A 8 -15.75 3.75 -11.33
N ARG A 9 -15.13 3.01 -10.40
CA ARG A 9 -13.76 2.51 -10.57
C ARG A 9 -13.63 1.51 -11.71
N LEU A 10 -14.54 0.53 -11.81
CA LEU A 10 -14.53 -0.45 -12.89
C LEU A 10 -14.72 0.22 -14.25
N ARG A 11 -15.63 1.21 -14.35
CA ARG A 11 -15.78 2.04 -15.55
C ARG A 11 -14.48 2.72 -15.95
N ARG A 12 -13.78 3.37 -15.02
CA ARG A 12 -12.48 4.03 -15.32
C ARG A 12 -11.39 3.06 -15.79
N LEU A 13 -11.52 1.78 -15.51
CA LEU A 13 -10.61 0.75 -15.99
C LEU A 13 -11.02 0.19 -17.37
N GLY A 14 -12.13 0.65 -17.97
CA GLY A 14 -12.68 0.08 -19.21
C GLY A 14 -13.56 -1.14 -18.97
N LEU A 15 -14.08 -1.34 -17.76
CA LEU A 15 -15.00 -2.43 -17.39
C LEU A 15 -16.35 -1.85 -16.97
N PRO A 16 -17.17 -1.33 -17.90
CA PRO A 16 -18.49 -0.81 -17.56
C PRO A 16 -19.43 -1.92 -17.06
N PRO A 17 -20.50 -1.56 -16.34
CA PRO A 17 -21.58 -2.51 -16.07
C PRO A 17 -22.17 -3.01 -17.38
N MET A 18 -22.45 -4.31 -17.42
CA MET A 18 -23.07 -4.94 -18.58
C MET A 18 -24.56 -4.59 -18.64
N ASP A 19 -25.07 -4.44 -19.85
CA ASP A 19 -26.50 -4.38 -20.08
C ASP A 19 -27.19 -5.64 -19.48
N PRO A 20 -28.26 -5.49 -18.66
CA PRO A 20 -28.87 -6.62 -17.95
C PRO A 20 -29.40 -7.73 -18.88
N ASP A 21 -30.00 -7.36 -20.00
CA ASP A 21 -30.55 -8.33 -20.95
C ASP A 21 -29.42 -9.13 -21.61
N THR A 22 -28.33 -8.44 -21.95
CA THR A 22 -27.10 -9.06 -22.47
C THR A 22 -26.46 -9.99 -21.45
N ALA A 23 -26.38 -9.59 -20.18
CA ALA A 23 -25.82 -10.40 -19.09
C ALA A 23 -26.64 -11.68 -18.85
N LEU A 24 -27.97 -11.56 -18.84
CA LEU A 24 -28.88 -12.70 -18.67
C LEU A 24 -28.80 -13.66 -19.87
N ALA A 25 -28.69 -13.14 -21.09
CA ALA A 25 -28.50 -13.95 -22.29
C ALA A 25 -27.17 -14.73 -22.25
N ALA A 26 -26.07 -14.07 -21.86
CA ALA A 26 -24.76 -14.71 -21.74
C ALA A 26 -24.72 -15.78 -20.64
N LEU A 27 -25.42 -15.53 -19.52
CA LEU A 27 -25.57 -16.53 -18.45
C LEU A 27 -26.35 -17.75 -18.94
N ALA A 28 -27.48 -17.55 -19.62
CA ALA A 28 -28.29 -18.64 -20.17
C ALA A 28 -27.48 -19.48 -21.18
N ALA A 29 -26.71 -18.83 -22.06
CA ALA A 29 -25.81 -19.51 -22.98
C ALA A 29 -24.73 -20.32 -22.27
N SER A 30 -24.10 -19.76 -21.23
CA SER A 30 -23.04 -20.44 -20.46
C SER A 30 -23.55 -21.69 -19.74
N LEU A 31 -24.74 -21.62 -19.14
CA LEU A 31 -25.40 -22.77 -18.50
C LEU A 31 -25.76 -23.87 -19.52
N GLY A 32 -26.13 -23.48 -20.74
CA GLY A 32 -26.46 -24.41 -21.81
C GLY A 32 -25.26 -25.19 -22.37
N GLN A 33 -24.06 -24.65 -22.27
CA GLN A 33 -22.81 -25.26 -22.78
C GLN A 33 -22.09 -26.13 -21.74
N GLY A 34 -22.54 -26.16 -20.49
CA GLY A 34 -21.96 -27.01 -19.44
C GLY A 34 -20.58 -26.56 -18.94
N GLU A 35 -20.22 -25.30 -19.19
CA GLU A 35 -18.95 -24.74 -18.73
C GLU A 35 -18.94 -24.60 -17.20
N THR A 36 -17.90 -25.12 -16.54
CA THR A 36 -17.84 -25.16 -15.06
C THR A 36 -17.33 -23.86 -14.44
N GLN A 37 -16.57 -23.05 -15.18
CA GLN A 37 -16.11 -21.73 -14.76
C GLN A 37 -16.00 -20.79 -15.96
N VAL A 38 -16.94 -19.85 -16.08
CA VAL A 38 -16.94 -18.82 -17.13
C VAL A 38 -17.06 -17.45 -16.48
N MET A 39 -16.23 -16.51 -16.92
CA MET A 39 -16.41 -15.09 -16.64
C MET A 39 -16.87 -14.41 -17.92
N VAL A 40 -17.97 -13.68 -17.83
CA VAL A 40 -18.43 -12.78 -18.90
C VAL A 40 -18.36 -11.37 -18.38
N ALA A 41 -17.67 -10.49 -19.10
CA ALA A 41 -17.54 -9.09 -18.77
C ALA A 41 -17.71 -8.25 -20.03
N GLN A 42 -18.30 -7.06 -19.88
CA GLN A 42 -18.29 -6.05 -20.93
C GLN A 42 -17.01 -5.26 -20.80
N VAL A 43 -16.23 -5.21 -21.88
CA VAL A 43 -14.90 -4.63 -21.86
C VAL A 43 -14.77 -3.60 -22.97
N GLU A 44 -14.46 -2.37 -22.59
CA GLU A 44 -14.05 -1.30 -23.50
C GLU A 44 -12.55 -1.43 -23.73
N TRP A 45 -12.16 -2.22 -24.73
CA TRP A 45 -10.78 -2.65 -24.92
C TRP A 45 -9.78 -1.52 -25.12
N ALA A 46 -10.22 -0.38 -25.67
CA ALA A 46 -9.38 0.80 -25.86
C ALA A 46 -8.89 1.39 -24.51
N GLU A 47 -9.70 1.30 -23.46
CA GLU A 47 -9.39 1.80 -22.12
C GLU A 47 -8.76 0.71 -21.26
N TYR A 48 -9.24 -0.53 -21.39
CA TYR A 48 -8.79 -1.66 -20.57
C TYR A 48 -7.41 -2.18 -20.96
N ALA A 49 -7.12 -2.32 -22.25
CA ALA A 49 -5.90 -2.97 -22.70
C ALA A 49 -4.61 -2.25 -22.26
N PRO A 50 -4.48 -0.91 -22.37
CA PRO A 50 -3.28 -0.20 -21.90
C PRO A 50 -3.05 -0.38 -20.39
N VAL A 51 -4.13 -0.34 -19.60
CA VAL A 51 -4.06 -0.52 -18.14
C VAL A 51 -3.64 -1.95 -17.80
N PHE A 52 -4.23 -2.94 -18.46
CA PHE A 52 -3.95 -4.35 -18.23
C PHE A 52 -2.53 -4.76 -18.65
N THR A 53 -2.00 -4.19 -19.74
CA THR A 53 -0.65 -4.51 -20.25
C THR A 53 0.44 -3.59 -19.73
N ALA A 54 0.12 -2.59 -18.90
CA ALA A 54 1.09 -1.61 -18.40
C ALA A 54 2.29 -2.22 -17.64
N ILE A 55 2.14 -3.44 -17.12
CA ILE A 55 3.19 -4.15 -16.37
C ILE A 55 3.89 -5.20 -17.24
N ARG A 56 3.13 -5.96 -18.02
CA ARG A 56 3.64 -7.04 -18.86
C ARG A 56 2.72 -7.21 -20.07
N PRO A 57 3.26 -7.47 -21.27
CA PRO A 57 2.43 -7.88 -22.39
C PRO A 57 1.62 -9.13 -22.02
N SER A 58 0.32 -9.11 -22.31
CA SER A 58 -0.57 -10.25 -22.10
C SER A 58 -0.83 -10.96 -23.42
N ARG A 59 -0.49 -12.25 -23.49
CA ARG A 59 -0.86 -13.09 -24.63
C ARG A 59 -2.37 -13.26 -24.76
N LEU A 60 -3.11 -13.17 -23.64
CA LEU A 60 -4.57 -13.27 -23.65
C LEU A 60 -5.24 -12.19 -24.50
N LEU A 61 -4.63 -11.00 -24.60
CA LEU A 61 -5.17 -9.89 -25.41
C LEU A 61 -4.64 -9.88 -26.85
N ALA A 62 -3.57 -10.62 -27.13
CA ALA A 62 -2.97 -10.68 -28.47
C ALA A 62 -3.82 -11.48 -29.45
N ASP A 63 -4.62 -12.43 -28.94
CA ASP A 63 -5.45 -13.34 -29.74
C ASP A 63 -6.89 -12.82 -29.93
N LEU A 64 -7.24 -11.67 -29.35
CA LEU A 64 -8.57 -11.09 -29.47
C LEU A 64 -8.68 -10.26 -30.77
N PRO A 65 -9.63 -10.58 -31.66
CA PRO A 65 -9.86 -9.79 -32.85
C PRO A 65 -10.30 -8.36 -32.47
N ASP A 66 -9.89 -7.39 -33.27
CA ASP A 66 -10.24 -5.96 -33.14
C ASP A 66 -9.69 -5.20 -31.93
N ILE A 67 -8.86 -5.82 -31.09
CA ILE A 67 -8.07 -5.05 -30.13
C ILE A 67 -6.82 -4.54 -30.84
N ALA A 68 -6.83 -3.25 -31.20
CA ALA A 68 -5.61 -2.52 -31.51
C ALA A 68 -4.80 -2.33 -30.21
N VAL A 69 -4.27 -3.43 -29.65
CA VAL A 69 -3.20 -3.32 -28.66
C VAL A 69 -2.01 -2.80 -29.46
N PRO A 70 -1.46 -1.61 -29.16
CA PRO A 70 -0.16 -1.28 -29.73
C PRO A 70 0.77 -2.41 -29.29
N ALA A 71 1.29 -3.16 -30.27
CA ALA A 71 2.23 -4.26 -30.04
C ALA A 71 3.24 -3.74 -29.03
N ALA A 72 3.31 -4.37 -27.85
CA ALA A 72 4.03 -3.84 -26.71
C ALA A 72 5.45 -3.43 -27.12
N HIS A 73 5.64 -2.12 -27.33
CA HIS A 73 6.95 -1.55 -27.43
C HIS A 73 7.46 -1.59 -25.99
N SER A 74 8.42 -2.48 -25.76
CA SER A 74 9.26 -2.39 -24.57
C SER A 74 9.92 -1.01 -24.64
N GLY A 75 9.39 -0.06 -23.86
CA GLY A 75 9.88 1.32 -23.81
C GLY A 75 9.32 2.26 -24.88
N ASP A 76 8.02 2.55 -24.87
CA ASP A 76 7.56 3.92 -25.21
C ASP A 76 6.10 4.15 -24.79
N LEU A 77 5.92 4.59 -23.53
CA LEU A 77 4.79 5.44 -23.16
C LEU A 77 5.38 6.75 -22.64
N ALA A 78 6.08 7.45 -23.53
CA ALA A 78 6.44 8.85 -23.36
C ALA A 78 5.17 9.71 -23.45
N ALA A 79 4.61 10.01 -22.28
CA ALA A 79 3.80 11.20 -22.05
C ALA A 79 4.14 11.76 -20.66
N GLU A 80 5.24 12.53 -20.65
CA GLU A 80 5.54 13.71 -19.83
C GLU A 80 5.31 13.63 -18.30
N ALA A 81 6.15 12.84 -17.63
CA ALA A 81 6.94 13.36 -16.52
C ALA A 81 8.33 12.69 -16.61
N PRO A 82 9.46 13.43 -16.58
CA PRO A 82 10.76 12.82 -16.78
C PRO A 82 11.01 11.80 -15.66
N GLU A 83 11.19 10.53 -16.03
CA GLU A 83 11.71 9.51 -15.12
C GLU A 83 12.97 10.06 -14.46
N GLY A 84 12.92 10.29 -13.14
CA GLY A 84 14.03 10.85 -12.36
C GLY A 84 13.94 12.34 -11.98
N ASP A 85 12.90 13.09 -12.37
CA ASP A 85 12.69 14.48 -11.91
C ASP A 85 12.63 14.55 -10.38
N LEU A 86 11.94 13.60 -9.74
CA LEU A 86 11.83 13.58 -8.29
C LEU A 86 13.20 13.42 -7.61
N ARG A 87 14.05 12.50 -8.09
CA ARG A 87 15.38 12.29 -7.51
C ARG A 87 16.28 13.51 -7.69
N ALA A 88 16.22 14.16 -8.85
CA ALA A 88 16.97 15.39 -9.13
C ALA A 88 16.51 16.55 -8.24
N ARG A 89 15.20 16.73 -8.08
CA ARG A 89 14.61 17.74 -7.19
C ARG A 89 14.99 17.51 -5.73
N LEU A 90 14.96 16.26 -5.27
CA LEU A 90 15.26 15.90 -3.89
C LEU A 90 16.75 16.00 -3.52
N LYS A 91 17.68 15.85 -4.47
CA LYS A 91 19.14 15.97 -4.20
C LYS A 91 19.55 17.32 -3.62
N GLY A 92 18.86 18.40 -3.99
CA GLY A 92 19.17 19.77 -3.56
C GLY A 92 18.56 20.18 -2.21
N LEU A 93 17.72 19.32 -1.61
CA LEU A 93 16.98 19.66 -0.40
C LEU A 93 17.71 19.18 0.87
N PRO A 94 17.61 19.93 1.99
CA PRO A 94 17.98 19.46 3.32
C PRO A 94 17.19 18.21 3.72
N ASP A 95 17.76 17.35 4.57
CA ASP A 95 17.18 16.03 4.89
C ASP A 95 15.74 16.08 5.39
N GLY A 96 15.43 16.96 6.33
CA GLY A 96 14.05 17.12 6.82
C GLY A 96 13.06 17.54 5.72
N LYS A 97 13.52 18.29 4.71
CA LYS A 97 12.69 18.68 3.56
C LYS A 97 12.57 17.58 2.51
N VAL A 98 13.52 16.64 2.46
CA VAL A 98 13.41 15.44 1.61
C VAL A 98 12.34 14.51 2.17
N ASP A 99 12.34 14.29 3.49
CA ASP A 99 11.36 13.44 4.17
C ASP A 99 9.93 13.98 3.96
N ASP A 100 9.71 15.28 4.17
CA ASP A 100 8.43 15.96 3.95
C ASP A 100 7.95 15.81 2.49
N ALA A 101 8.85 16.03 1.53
CA ALA A 101 8.52 15.97 0.11
C ALA A 101 8.20 14.54 -0.37
N LEU A 102 8.88 13.52 0.16
CA LEU A 102 8.58 12.13 -0.12
C LEU A 102 7.25 11.70 0.48
N LEU A 103 6.97 12.11 1.73
CA LEU A 103 5.70 11.87 2.38
C LEU A 103 4.55 12.48 1.57
N GLU A 104 4.70 13.72 1.14
CA GLU A 104 3.70 14.42 0.32
C GLU A 104 3.49 13.73 -1.03
N THR A 105 4.56 13.23 -1.64
CA THR A 105 4.49 12.46 -2.90
C THR A 105 3.67 11.18 -2.71
N VAL A 106 3.94 10.42 -1.65
CA VAL A 106 3.19 9.19 -1.34
C VAL A 106 1.71 9.50 -1.09
N ARG A 107 1.41 10.51 -0.29
CA ARG A 107 0.03 10.92 0.04
C ARG A 107 -0.72 11.42 -1.20
N THR A 108 -0.06 12.19 -2.07
CA THR A 108 -0.65 12.69 -3.32
C THR A 108 -1.05 11.56 -4.25
N HIS A 109 -0.15 10.59 -4.45
CA HIS A 109 -0.45 9.44 -5.30
C HIS A 109 -1.48 8.50 -4.65
N ALA A 110 -1.47 8.35 -3.33
CA ALA A 110 -2.47 7.56 -2.62
C ALA A 110 -3.87 8.17 -2.73
N ALA A 111 -4.00 9.49 -2.52
CA ALA A 111 -5.25 10.21 -2.71
C ALA A 111 -5.77 10.08 -4.15
N ALA A 112 -4.89 10.21 -5.14
CA ALA A 112 -5.27 10.07 -6.55
C ALA A 112 -5.77 8.66 -6.91
N VAL A 113 -5.22 7.60 -6.31
CA VAL A 113 -5.71 6.22 -6.50
C VAL A 113 -7.11 6.04 -5.91
N LEU A 114 -7.36 6.64 -4.75
CA LEU A 114 -8.66 6.57 -4.07
C LEU A 114 -9.68 7.60 -4.58
N GLY A 115 -9.31 8.49 -5.51
CA GLY A 115 -10.19 9.55 -6.00
C GLY A 115 -10.48 10.64 -4.96
N LEU A 116 -9.63 10.77 -3.95
CA LEU A 116 -9.77 11.78 -2.90
C LEU A 116 -9.22 13.14 -3.35
N SER A 117 -9.77 14.21 -2.78
CA SER A 117 -9.52 15.59 -3.21
C SER A 117 -8.07 16.08 -3.02
N GLY A 118 -7.23 15.34 -2.28
CA GLY A 118 -5.83 15.71 -2.09
C GLY A 118 -5.10 14.89 -1.02
N PRO A 119 -3.79 15.12 -0.86
CA PRO A 119 -2.91 14.41 0.07
C PRO A 119 -3.37 14.54 1.54
N ASP A 120 -4.02 15.66 1.89
CA ASP A 120 -4.55 15.91 3.24
C ASP A 120 -5.65 14.95 3.68
N ALA A 121 -6.33 14.30 2.74
CA ALA A 121 -7.30 13.26 3.05
C ALA A 121 -6.65 11.96 3.55
N ILE A 122 -5.33 11.80 3.35
CA ILE A 122 -4.55 10.65 3.79
C ILE A 122 -3.73 11.03 5.03
N GLY A 123 -4.04 10.44 6.19
CA GLY A 123 -3.25 10.66 7.40
C GLY A 123 -1.85 10.04 7.27
N PRO A 124 -0.77 10.71 7.68
CA PRO A 124 0.61 10.23 7.48
C PRO A 124 0.91 8.91 8.19
N GLU A 125 0.31 8.69 9.37
CA GLU A 125 0.46 7.47 10.17
C GLU A 125 -0.71 6.51 9.99
N ARG A 126 -1.71 6.87 9.18
CA ARG A 126 -2.90 6.05 9.01
C ARG A 126 -2.61 4.92 8.02
N ALA A 127 -2.85 3.69 8.46
CA ALA A 127 -2.61 2.52 7.63
C ALA A 127 -3.44 2.57 6.34
N PHE A 128 -2.84 2.22 5.20
CA PHE A 128 -3.51 2.21 3.90
C PHE A 128 -4.78 1.35 3.90
N SER A 129 -4.76 0.21 4.59
CA SER A 129 -5.92 -0.69 4.74
C SER A 129 -7.12 -0.02 5.41
N LEU A 130 -6.88 0.93 6.33
CA LEU A 130 -7.94 1.68 7.04
C LEU A 130 -8.52 2.84 6.22
N VAL A 131 -7.97 3.11 5.04
CA VAL A 131 -8.40 4.19 4.13
C VAL A 131 -8.93 3.62 2.81
N GLY A 132 -9.10 2.30 2.71
CA GLY A 132 -9.71 1.64 1.56
C GLY A 132 -8.72 1.11 0.52
N PHE A 133 -7.43 0.93 0.89
CA PHE A 133 -6.53 0.17 0.04
C PHE A 133 -6.80 -1.34 0.11
N ASP A 134 -6.82 -1.96 -1.05
CA ASP A 134 -7.03 -3.37 -1.33
C ASP A 134 -5.90 -3.90 -2.23
N SER A 135 -5.96 -5.17 -2.65
CA SER A 135 -4.92 -5.77 -3.49
C SER A 135 -4.72 -5.04 -4.82
N LEU A 136 -5.78 -4.52 -5.43
CA LEU A 136 -5.71 -3.85 -6.74
C LEU A 136 -5.23 -2.40 -6.60
N THR A 137 -5.72 -1.64 -5.62
CA THR A 137 -5.24 -0.26 -5.38
C THR A 137 -3.80 -0.25 -4.90
N SER A 138 -3.37 -1.27 -4.16
CA SER A 138 -1.97 -1.43 -3.74
C SER A 138 -1.03 -1.53 -4.92
N VAL A 139 -1.40 -2.35 -5.93
CA VAL A 139 -0.64 -2.49 -7.17
C VAL A 139 -0.62 -1.17 -7.95
N GLU A 140 -1.74 -0.45 -8.01
CA GLU A 140 -1.80 0.84 -8.70
C GLU A 140 -0.92 1.91 -8.06
N LEU A 141 -0.97 2.05 -6.72
CA LEU A 141 -0.13 3.00 -5.99
C LEU A 141 1.35 2.67 -6.18
N ARG A 142 1.72 1.39 -6.04
CA ARG A 142 3.09 0.94 -6.32
C ARG A 142 3.53 1.34 -7.73
N ASN A 143 2.69 1.13 -8.74
CA ASN A 143 3.01 1.49 -10.12
C ASN A 143 3.21 3.00 -10.31
N ARG A 144 2.35 3.81 -9.70
CA ARG A 144 2.49 5.28 -9.70
C ARG A 144 3.80 5.71 -9.06
N LEU A 145 4.11 5.17 -7.88
CA LEU A 145 5.37 5.44 -7.16
C LEU A 145 6.59 5.00 -7.96
N ARG A 146 6.54 3.83 -8.61
CA ARG A 146 7.59 3.32 -9.50
C ARG A 146 7.94 4.33 -10.60
N ARG A 147 6.92 4.91 -11.24
CA ARG A 147 7.11 5.89 -12.33
C ARG A 147 7.76 7.18 -11.86
N VAL A 148 7.32 7.73 -10.72
CA VAL A 148 7.85 9.02 -10.25
C VAL A 148 9.21 8.89 -9.58
N THR A 149 9.50 7.75 -8.95
CA THR A 149 10.79 7.52 -8.26
C THR A 149 11.85 6.89 -9.16
N GLY A 150 11.45 6.17 -10.22
CA GLY A 150 12.35 5.36 -11.05
C GLY A 150 12.89 4.11 -10.34
N LEU A 151 12.40 3.78 -9.14
CA LEU A 151 12.84 2.61 -8.37
C LEU A 151 12.13 1.33 -8.83
N GLN A 152 12.73 0.17 -8.56
CA GLN A 152 12.02 -1.11 -8.64
C GLN A 152 11.39 -1.43 -7.29
N LEU A 153 10.08 -1.21 -7.15
CA LEU A 153 9.37 -1.40 -5.88
C LEU A 153 8.76 -2.80 -5.77
N PRO A 154 8.85 -3.47 -4.61
CA PRO A 154 8.27 -4.80 -4.41
C PRO A 154 6.74 -4.79 -4.51
N SER A 155 6.15 -5.93 -4.87
CA SER A 155 4.68 -6.09 -4.91
C SER A 155 4.02 -6.05 -3.52
N THR A 156 4.81 -6.31 -2.47
CA THR A 156 4.39 -6.31 -1.07
C THR A 156 4.57 -4.94 -0.40
N LEU A 157 4.97 -3.89 -1.13
CA LEU A 157 5.32 -2.57 -0.58
C LEU A 157 4.33 -2.05 0.48
N LEU A 158 3.02 -2.08 0.20
CA LEU A 158 2.01 -1.55 1.12
C LEU A 158 1.71 -2.49 2.30
N PHE A 159 2.12 -3.75 2.23
CA PHE A 159 2.04 -4.68 3.36
C PHE A 159 3.27 -4.54 4.26
N ASP A 160 4.45 -4.42 3.67
CA ASP A 160 5.72 -4.24 4.38
C ASP A 160 5.81 -2.84 5.01
N TYR A 161 5.23 -1.84 4.33
CA TYR A 161 5.21 -0.44 4.74
C TYR A 161 3.77 0.08 4.77
N PRO A 162 3.02 -0.24 5.85
CA PRO A 162 1.57 -0.09 5.88
C PRO A 162 1.07 1.35 6.00
N THR A 163 1.95 2.31 6.29
CA THR A 163 1.59 3.73 6.43
C THR A 163 2.35 4.60 5.42
N PRO A 164 1.78 5.75 5.00
CA PRO A 164 2.47 6.70 4.13
C PRO A 164 3.83 7.13 4.64
N LEU A 165 3.96 7.36 5.96
CA LEU A 165 5.21 7.75 6.60
C LEU A 165 6.29 6.68 6.47
N VAL A 166 5.95 5.42 6.72
CA VAL A 166 6.90 4.32 6.63
C VAL A 166 7.29 4.06 5.17
N ALA A 167 6.33 4.12 4.24
CA ALA A 167 6.61 4.00 2.82
C ALA A 167 7.53 5.12 2.31
N ALA A 168 7.35 6.36 2.76
CA ALA A 168 8.21 7.49 2.41
C ALA A 168 9.66 7.31 2.89
N ARG A 169 9.85 6.77 4.10
CA ARG A 169 11.18 6.44 4.63
C ARG A 169 11.88 5.36 3.80
N TYR A 170 11.15 4.31 3.43
CA TYR A 170 11.69 3.28 2.54
C TYR A 170 12.12 3.87 1.19
N LEU A 171 11.29 4.71 0.57
CA LEU A 171 11.65 5.37 -0.69
C LEU A 171 12.90 6.24 -0.56
N ARG A 172 13.10 6.90 0.59
CA ARG A 172 14.30 7.68 0.86
C ARG A 172 15.55 6.81 0.89
N GLU A 173 15.50 5.69 1.60
CA GLU A 173 16.61 4.74 1.72
C GLU A 173 17.04 4.21 0.35
N GLU A 174 16.06 3.87 -0.50
CA GLU A 174 16.30 3.40 -1.86
C GLU A 174 16.82 4.52 -2.80
N LEU A 175 16.34 5.77 -2.65
CA LEU A 175 16.78 6.91 -3.47
C LEU A 175 18.14 7.47 -3.04
N PHE A 176 18.46 7.41 -1.75
CA PHE A 176 19.63 8.01 -1.13
C PHE A 176 20.34 7.06 -0.15
N PRO A 177 20.82 5.89 -0.61
CA PRO A 177 21.45 4.88 0.26
C PRO A 177 22.73 5.37 0.94
N GLN A 178 23.35 6.44 0.43
CA GLN A 178 24.59 7.04 0.98
C GLN A 178 24.32 8.11 2.05
N ARG A 179 23.06 8.55 2.23
CA ARG A 179 22.70 9.65 3.17
C ARG A 179 22.28 9.12 4.54
N THR A 180 22.02 7.83 4.66
CA THR A 180 21.73 7.13 5.91
C THR A 180 22.99 6.61 6.62
N ALA A 181 24.13 6.58 5.91
CA ALA A 181 25.40 6.06 6.42
C ALA A 181 26.25 7.10 7.20
N ASP A 182 25.82 8.37 7.28
CA ASP A 182 26.59 9.47 7.89
C ASP A 182 26.01 9.96 9.24
N GLY A 183 25.28 9.09 9.95
CA GLY A 183 24.55 9.42 11.18
C GLY A 183 25.12 8.83 12.48
N GLY A 184 26.30 8.22 12.46
CA GLY A 184 26.88 7.60 13.65
C GLY A 184 28.37 7.40 13.51
N ASP A 185 29.13 8.42 13.90
CA ASP A 185 30.44 8.31 14.54
C ASP A 185 30.88 9.72 14.94
N GLY A 186 30.40 10.12 16.11
CA GLY A 186 30.82 11.34 16.82
C GLY A 186 31.33 10.94 18.19
N ASP A 187 32.47 10.25 18.23
CA ASP A 187 33.27 10.04 19.44
C ASP A 187 33.77 11.41 19.94
N GLY A 188 32.94 12.03 20.77
CA GLY A 188 33.27 13.23 21.54
C GLY A 188 33.71 12.85 22.95
N GLU A 189 34.98 12.50 23.07
CA GLU A 189 35.72 12.41 24.33
C GLU A 189 35.48 13.67 25.19
N GLY A 190 35.07 13.50 26.45
CA GLY A 190 34.75 14.57 27.38
C GLY A 190 34.77 14.10 28.84
N ASP A 191 35.99 13.86 29.34
CA ASP A 191 36.37 13.69 30.74
C ASP A 191 35.84 14.84 31.65
N GLY A 192 35.40 14.52 32.88
CA GLY A 192 34.91 15.53 33.83
C GLY A 192 34.12 15.03 35.04
N VAL A 193 34.85 14.68 36.09
CA VAL A 193 34.48 14.14 37.42
C VAL A 193 33.66 15.08 38.34
N ASN A 194 32.66 14.54 39.07
CA ASN A 194 32.33 14.78 40.51
C ASN A 194 31.09 13.93 40.89
N GLY A 195 31.06 13.03 41.89
CA GLY A 195 31.33 13.20 43.33
C GLY A 195 30.22 14.07 43.96
N THR A 196 29.36 13.70 44.92
CA THR A 196 29.26 12.60 45.88
C THR A 196 27.88 12.66 46.58
N SER A 197 27.36 11.49 47.00
CA SER A 197 26.71 11.18 48.30
C SER A 197 25.40 11.85 48.75
N GLY A 198 24.44 11.01 49.18
CA GLY A 198 23.35 11.42 50.08
C GLY A 198 22.18 10.42 50.14
N ALA A 199 22.32 9.40 51.00
CA ALA A 199 21.33 8.36 51.26
C ALA A 199 19.98 8.89 51.80
N ASN A 200 18.89 8.17 51.49
CA ASN A 200 17.86 7.80 52.48
C ASN A 200 16.97 6.68 51.93
N GLY A 201 16.90 5.57 52.69
CA GLY A 201 16.00 4.47 52.43
C GLY A 201 14.66 4.63 53.15
N ALA A 202 13.64 3.95 52.63
CA ALA A 202 12.56 3.34 53.39
C ALA A 202 11.75 2.42 52.47
N GLU A 203 11.71 1.13 52.84
CA GLU A 203 10.58 0.19 52.73
C GLU A 203 9.60 0.28 51.53
N ARG A 204 9.49 -0.81 50.75
CA ARG A 204 8.34 -1.73 50.79
C ARG A 204 8.48 -2.90 49.79
N ALA A 205 7.78 -3.97 50.15
CA ALA A 205 7.77 -5.34 49.65
C ALA A 205 7.37 -5.52 48.16
N PRO A 206 7.57 -6.73 47.58
CA PRO A 206 7.47 -7.00 46.15
C PRO A 206 6.06 -7.45 45.72
N GLU A 207 5.93 -7.64 44.40
CA GLU A 207 4.87 -8.35 43.69
C GLU A 207 3.61 -7.56 43.32
N ASN A 208 3.52 -7.19 42.03
CA ASN A 208 2.30 -7.32 41.24
C ASN A 208 2.69 -7.54 39.77
N GLY A 209 2.23 -8.66 39.22
CA GLY A 209 2.69 -9.29 37.98
C GLY A 209 2.67 -8.42 36.74
N GLU A 210 3.86 -8.24 36.17
CA GLU A 210 4.03 -8.09 34.73
C GLU A 210 3.63 -9.42 34.08
N GLY A 211 2.49 -9.41 33.38
CA GLY A 211 2.22 -10.41 32.37
C GLY A 211 3.34 -10.38 31.32
N PRO A 212 3.68 -11.52 30.70
CA PRO A 212 4.81 -11.60 29.78
C PRO A 212 4.65 -10.59 28.63
N SER A 213 5.76 -9.93 28.31
CA SER A 213 5.88 -9.02 27.17
C SER A 213 5.40 -9.71 25.88
N LEU A 214 4.65 -8.98 25.06
CA LEU A 214 4.08 -9.46 23.79
C LEU A 214 5.14 -9.84 22.75
N ASP A 215 6.39 -9.40 22.94
CA ASP A 215 7.48 -9.63 22.00
C ASP A 215 8.11 -11.03 22.12
N ASP A 216 7.80 -11.80 23.18
CA ASP A 216 8.33 -13.16 23.40
C ASP A 216 7.29 -14.28 23.17
N MET A 217 6.06 -13.95 22.77
CA MET A 217 5.01 -14.96 22.57
C MET A 217 5.03 -15.57 21.16
N GLY A 218 5.13 -16.89 21.12
CA GLY A 218 4.95 -17.67 19.89
C GLY A 218 3.55 -17.49 19.30
N VAL A 219 3.44 -17.62 17.99
CA VAL A 219 2.19 -17.41 17.22
C VAL A 219 1.02 -18.24 17.78
N ASP A 220 1.30 -19.43 18.31
CA ASP A 220 0.27 -20.31 18.90
C ASP A 220 -0.34 -19.77 20.20
N ASP A 221 0.42 -19.00 21.00
CA ASP A 221 -0.07 -18.40 22.25
C ASP A 221 -0.93 -17.16 21.99
N LEU A 222 -0.62 -16.39 20.94
CA LEU A 222 -1.44 -15.27 20.46
C LEU A 222 -2.82 -15.74 19.98
N VAL A 223 -2.88 -16.86 19.24
CA VAL A 223 -4.13 -17.45 18.77
C VAL A 223 -4.98 -17.95 19.95
N ARG A 224 -4.35 -18.53 20.97
CA ARG A 224 -5.04 -18.99 22.18
C ARG A 224 -5.57 -17.84 23.04
N MET A 225 -4.91 -16.69 23.04
CA MET A 225 -5.34 -15.49 23.76
C MET A 225 -6.52 -14.79 23.06
N ALA A 226 -6.55 -14.77 21.73
CA ALA A 226 -7.66 -14.22 20.96
C ALA A 226 -8.97 -15.03 21.10
N MET A 227 -8.87 -16.35 21.28
CA MET A 227 -10.02 -17.25 21.37
C MET A 227 -10.68 -17.30 22.76
N LYS A 228 -10.07 -16.69 23.79
CA LYS A 228 -10.56 -16.78 25.18
C LYS A 228 -11.37 -15.55 25.63
N ASN A 229 -11.47 -14.53 24.79
CA ASN A 229 -12.17 -13.27 25.10
C ASN A 229 -13.63 -13.22 24.60
N ASP A 230 -14.18 -14.34 24.12
CA ASP A 230 -15.58 -14.39 23.67
C ASP A 230 -16.36 -15.42 24.51
N VAL A 231 -16.69 -15.03 25.75
CA VAL A 231 -17.82 -15.62 26.50
C VAL A 231 -18.65 -14.45 27.03
N PRO A 232 -19.83 -14.15 26.44
CA PRO A 232 -20.75 -13.19 27.00
C PRO A 232 -21.44 -13.78 28.24
N ASP A 233 -21.34 -13.05 29.35
CA ASP A 233 -21.98 -13.33 30.64
C ASP A 233 -23.48 -12.99 30.56
N GLU A 234 -24.30 -13.89 30.01
CA GLU A 234 -25.74 -13.89 30.23
C GLU A 234 -26.05 -14.64 31.53
N THR A 235 -26.12 -13.94 32.66
CA THR A 235 -27.11 -14.23 33.72
C THR A 235 -27.15 -13.14 34.78
N ARG A 236 -28.09 -12.19 34.65
CA ARG A 236 -28.81 -11.64 35.80
C ARG A 236 -30.15 -10.98 35.41
N ARG A 237 -31.18 -11.83 35.32
CA ARG A 237 -32.54 -11.48 35.73
C ARG A 237 -32.91 -12.37 36.92
N SER A 238 -33.11 -11.74 38.07
CA SER A 238 -34.12 -12.10 39.08
C SER A 238 -34.36 -10.86 39.92
#